data_AF-A0A3M0YMH5-F1
#
_entry.id   AF-A0A3M0YMH5-F1
#
_cell.length_a   1.000
_cell.length_b   1.000
_cell.length_c   1.000
_cell.angle_alpha   90.00
_cell.angle_beta   90.00
_cell.angle_gamma   90.00
#
_symmetry.space_group_name_H-M   'P 1'
#
loop_
_entity.id
_entity.type
_entity.pdbx_description
1 polymer ?
#
loop_
_entity_poly.entity_id
_entity_poly.type
_entity_poly.pdbx_seq_one_letter_code
_entity_poly.pdbx_strand_id
1 'polypeptide(L)'
;MNEYTLQLEPIDNQRLAELCGQFNEHLKQLESHLGVEIQNRGHTFQLIGQPDSIRRASEVLKGLYAETKEVPLTPNRVHLFLQQTEPSGVAIRTRLALVKPRSPRQERYIQSIQRLD
;
A
#
# COMPACT_ATOMS: atom_id res chain seq x y z
N MET A 1 17.30 -7.96 -7.47
CA MET A 1 16.07 -7.73 -6.67
C MET A 1 16.37 -8.28 -5.31
N ASN A 2 16.18 -7.47 -4.27
CA ASN A 2 16.38 -7.87 -2.89
C ASN A 2 15.02 -8.18 -2.26
N GLU A 3 15.06 -8.90 -1.14
CA GLU A 3 13.90 -9.17 -0.30
C GLU A 3 14.18 -8.67 1.11
N TYR A 4 13.15 -8.11 1.75
CA TYR A 4 13.22 -7.65 3.14
C TYR A 4 11.93 -8.02 3.86
N THR A 5 12.07 -8.65 5.02
CA THR A 5 10.93 -9.00 5.87
C THR A 5 10.74 -7.93 6.93
N LEU A 6 9.57 -7.30 6.91
CA LEU A 6 9.11 -6.34 7.90
C LEU A 6 8.05 -6.99 8.79
N GLN A 7 8.19 -6.85 10.10
CA GLN A 7 7.15 -7.23 11.05
C GLN A 7 6.58 -5.96 11.68
N LEU A 8 5.25 -5.82 11.64
CA LEU A 8 4.55 -4.70 12.27
C LEU A 8 4.10 -5.10 13.67
N GLU A 9 4.43 -4.27 14.65
CA GLU A 9 4.08 -4.45 16.05
C GLU A 9 3.41 -3.18 16.61
N PRO A 10 2.41 -3.30 17.51
CA PRO A 10 1.86 -4.55 18.07
C PRO A 10 1.06 -5.38 17.05
N ILE A 11 0.83 -6.66 17.32
CA ILE A 11 0.00 -7.51 16.46
C ILE A 11 -1.47 -7.14 16.69
N ASP A 12 -2.00 -6.30 15.81
CA ASP A 12 -3.39 -5.85 15.85
C ASP A 12 -4.04 -6.14 14.50
N ASN A 13 -4.79 -7.24 14.44
CA ASN A 13 -5.38 -7.74 13.20
C ASN A 13 -6.36 -6.76 12.57
N GLN A 14 -7.04 -5.94 13.36
CA GLN A 14 -7.96 -4.93 12.86
C GLN A 14 -7.18 -3.84 12.13
N ARG A 15 -6.14 -3.30 12.77
CA ARG A 15 -5.29 -2.26 12.19
C ARG A 15 -4.49 -2.78 10.99
N LEU A 16 -4.07 -4.04 11.01
CA LEU A 16 -3.42 -4.71 9.87
C LEU A 16 -4.39 -4.86 8.69
N ALA A 17 -5.65 -5.20 8.93
CA ALA A 17 -6.67 -5.25 7.89
C ALA A 17 -6.96 -3.85 7.31
N GLU A 18 -7.07 -2.82 8.16
CA GLU A 18 -7.22 -1.42 7.72
C GLU A 18 -6.02 -0.93 6.91
N LEU A 19 -4.80 -1.29 7.31
CA LEU A 19 -3.58 -1.00 6.56
C LEU A 19 -3.62 -1.62 5.16
N CYS A 20 -4.08 -2.86 5.03
CA CYS A 20 -4.17 -3.52 3.72
C CYS A 20 -5.29 -2.91 2.86
N GLY A 21 -6.37 -2.44 3.48
CA GLY A 21 -7.57 -1.96 2.78
C GLY A 21 -8.36 -3.10 2.15
N GLN A 22 -9.43 -2.77 1.42
CA GLN A 22 -10.25 -3.77 0.76
C GLN A 22 -9.45 -4.44 -0.37
N PHE A 23 -9.38 -5.78 -0.40
CA PHE A 23 -8.65 -6.53 -1.43
C PHE A 23 -7.18 -6.09 -1.64
N ASN A 24 -6.51 -5.69 -0.56
CA ASN A 24 -5.14 -5.17 -0.57
C ASN A 24 -4.96 -3.90 -1.42
N GLU A 25 -6.01 -3.06 -1.57
CA GLU A 25 -5.95 -1.85 -2.39
C GLU A 25 -4.85 -0.87 -1.95
N HIS A 26 -4.62 -0.71 -0.65
CA HIS A 26 -3.61 0.19 -0.14
C HIS A 26 -2.20 -0.33 -0.47
N LEU A 27 -1.98 -1.65 -0.35
CA LEU A 27 -0.71 -2.27 -0.72
C LEU A 27 -0.43 -2.08 -2.22
N LYS A 28 -1.44 -2.28 -3.09
CA LYS A 28 -1.31 -2.05 -4.52
C LYS A 28 -0.94 -0.61 -4.87
N GLN A 29 -1.47 0.37 -4.14
CA GLN A 29 -1.09 1.77 -4.31
C GLN A 29 0.38 2.00 -3.94
N LEU A 30 0.85 1.43 -2.83
CA LEU A 30 2.26 1.48 -2.42
C LEU A 30 3.16 0.83 -3.47
N GLU A 31 2.81 -0.37 -3.94
CA GLU A 31 3.55 -1.13 -4.94
C GLU A 31 3.71 -0.32 -6.24
N SER A 32 2.60 0.25 -6.74
CA SER A 32 2.60 1.06 -7.95
C SER A 32 3.39 2.37 -7.80
N HIS A 33 3.40 2.96 -6.60
CA HIS A 33 4.06 4.24 -6.35
C HIS A 33 5.56 4.10 -6.13
N LEU A 34 5.98 3.05 -5.41
CA LEU A 34 7.37 2.84 -5.00
C LEU A 34 8.13 1.85 -5.89
N GLY A 35 7.43 1.13 -6.76
CA GLY A 35 8.02 0.11 -7.63
C GLY A 35 8.53 -1.11 -6.87
N VAL A 36 7.82 -1.50 -5.80
CA VAL A 36 8.09 -2.71 -5.01
C VAL A 36 6.94 -3.70 -5.15
N GLU A 37 7.19 -4.94 -4.77
CA GLU A 37 6.15 -5.95 -4.56
C GLU A 37 6.03 -6.22 -3.06
N ILE A 38 4.80 -6.23 -2.53
CA ILE A 38 4.48 -6.38 -1.11
C ILE A 38 3.61 -7.61 -0.93
N GLN A 39 4.11 -8.60 -0.20
CA GLN A 39 3.32 -9.77 0.20
C GLN A 39 3.03 -9.71 1.68
N ASN A 40 1.76 -9.84 2.07
CA ASN A 40 1.34 -9.83 3.47
C ASN A 40 0.96 -11.25 3.94
N ARG A 41 1.42 -11.61 5.14
CA ARG A 41 1.02 -12.81 5.89
C ARG A 41 0.78 -12.42 7.35
N GLY A 42 -0.44 -11.99 7.65
CA GLY A 42 -0.79 -11.44 8.95
C GLY A 42 0.00 -10.16 9.25
N HIS A 43 0.76 -10.17 10.34
CA HIS A 43 1.63 -9.06 10.76
C HIS A 43 3.01 -9.01 10.06
N THR A 44 3.32 -10.01 9.23
CA THR A 44 4.59 -10.10 8.50
C THR A 44 4.40 -9.67 7.05
N PHE A 45 5.21 -8.71 6.61
CA PHE A 45 5.21 -8.14 5.25
C PHE A 45 6.55 -8.42 4.59
N GLN A 46 6.53 -9.03 3.41
CA GLN A 46 7.71 -9.23 2.59
C GLN A 46 7.74 -8.18 1.49
N LEU A 47 8.82 -7.39 1.45
CA LEU A 47 9.07 -6.33 0.47
C LEU A 47 10.12 -6.81 -0.51
N ILE A 48 9.79 -6.81 -1.80
CA ILE A 48 10.67 -7.30 -2.86
C ILE A 48 10.88 -6.18 -3.88
N GLY A 49 12.12 -5.84 -4.18
CA GLY A 49 12.42 -4.72 -5.06
C GLY A 49 13.87 -4.27 -5.06
N GLN A 50 14.11 -3.01 -5.45
CA GLN A 50 15.40 -2.35 -5.28
C GLN A 50 15.60 -1.94 -3.81
N PRO A 51 16.84 -1.91 -3.29
CA PRO A 51 17.10 -1.62 -1.88
C PRO A 51 16.55 -0.24 -1.44
N ASP A 52 16.63 0.78 -2.29
CA ASP A 52 16.06 2.12 -2.00
C ASP A 52 14.52 2.07 -1.91
N SER A 53 13.88 1.41 -2.88
CA SER A 53 12.42 1.24 -2.91
C SER A 53 11.91 0.42 -1.71
N ILE A 54 12.62 -0.65 -1.34
CA ILE A 54 12.32 -1.46 -0.15
C ILE A 54 12.39 -0.62 1.11
N ARG A 55 13.46 0.19 1.25
CA ARG A 55 13.62 1.08 2.40
C ARG A 55 12.44 2.05 2.50
N ARG A 56 12.11 2.75 1.41
CA ARG A 56 10.96 3.67 1.37
C ARG A 56 9.64 2.96 1.70
N ALA A 57 9.41 1.79 1.11
CA ALA A 57 8.20 1.01 1.37
C ALA A 57 8.08 0.59 2.84
N SER A 58 9.21 0.23 3.47
CA SER A 58 9.24 -0.11 4.88
C SER A 58 8.92 1.09 5.79
N GLU A 59 9.37 2.29 5.43
CA GLU A 59 9.09 3.53 6.16
C GLU A 59 7.61 3.92 6.00
N VAL A 60 7.09 3.87 4.77
CA VAL A 60 5.68 4.17 4.49
C VAL A 60 4.75 3.18 5.20
N LEU A 61 5.03 1.87 5.16
CA LEU A 61 4.20 0.88 5.85
C LEU A 61 4.16 1.11 7.36
N LYS A 62 5.29 1.45 7.99
CA LYS A 62 5.34 1.80 9.41
C LYS A 62 4.54 3.07 9.71
N GLY A 63 4.67 4.09 8.86
CA GLY A 63 3.94 5.36 9.00
C GLY A 63 2.43 5.19 8.88
N LEU A 64 1.97 4.50 7.84
CA LEU A 64 0.55 4.18 7.66
C LEU A 64 0.03 3.31 8.79
N TYR A 65 0.81 2.33 9.25
CA TYR A 65 0.42 1.54 10.42
C TYR A 65 0.29 2.42 11.67
N ALA A 66 1.16 3.41 11.88
CA ALA A 66 1.01 4.35 12.99
C ALA A 66 -0.27 5.19 12.85
N GLU A 67 -0.57 5.70 11.65
CA GLU A 67 -1.78 6.48 11.34
C GLU A 67 -3.09 5.73 11.69
N THR A 68 -3.14 4.40 11.50
CA THR A 68 -4.31 3.59 11.89
C THR A 68 -4.67 3.68 13.38
N LYS A 69 -3.76 4.13 14.25
CA LYS A 69 -4.08 4.34 15.68
C LYS A 69 -5.00 5.52 15.90
N GLU A 70 -4.89 6.55 15.06
CA GLU A 70 -5.56 7.83 15.26
C GLU A 70 -6.79 7.94 14.36
N VAL A 71 -6.68 7.51 13.10
CA VAL A 71 -7.73 7.68 12.09
C VAL A 71 -7.81 6.46 11.18
N PRO A 72 -9.02 6.04 10.76
CA PRO A 72 -9.16 5.01 9.74
C PRO A 72 -8.45 5.40 8.44
N LEU A 73 -7.71 4.45 7.87
CA LEU A 73 -7.06 4.62 6.58
C LEU A 73 -8.08 4.51 5.46
N THR A 74 -8.17 5.57 4.65
CA THR A 74 -8.92 5.57 3.40
C THR A 74 -7.94 5.58 2.22
N PRO A 75 -8.37 5.14 1.03
CA PRO A 75 -7.52 5.13 -0.16
C PRO A 75 -6.91 6.49 -0.46
N ASN A 76 -7.68 7.56 -0.25
CA ASN A 76 -7.22 8.93 -0.48
C ASN A 76 -6.18 9.38 0.55
N ARG A 77 -6.27 8.92 1.81
CA ARG A 77 -5.24 9.19 2.83
C ARG A 77 -3.94 8.48 2.52
N VAL A 78 -4.00 7.23 2.07
CA VAL A 78 -2.81 6.49 1.64
C VAL A 78 -2.12 7.21 0.49
N HIS A 79 -2.90 7.67 -0.50
CA HIS A 79 -2.37 8.47 -1.60
C HIS A 79 -1.71 9.78 -1.13
N LEU A 80 -2.36 10.52 -0.22
CA LEU A 80 -1.81 11.76 0.33
C LEU A 80 -0.52 11.52 1.14
N PHE A 81 -0.50 10.47 1.96
CA PHE A 81 0.66 10.10 2.75
C PHE A 81 1.87 9.76 1.86
N LEU A 82 1.63 9.01 0.78
CA LEU A 82 2.64 8.70 -0.23
C LEU A 82 3.21 9.96 -0.88
N GLN A 83 2.35 10.94 -1.24
CA GLN A 83 2.79 12.21 -1.80
C GLN A 83 3.64 13.04 -0.83
N GLN A 84 3.28 13.05 0.45
CA GLN A 84 3.99 13.81 1.48
C GLN A 84 5.34 13.19 1.87
N THR A 85 5.47 11.87 1.75
CA THR A 85 6.72 11.14 2.07
C THR A 85 7.78 11.31 0.96
N GLU A 86 7.39 11.79 -0.22
CA GLU A 86 8.33 12.07 -1.30
C GLU A 86 9.02 13.43 -1.08
N PRO A 87 10.37 13.50 -1.14
CA PRO A 87 11.08 14.77 -1.04
C PRO A 87 10.83 15.60 -2.31
N SER A 88 9.83 16.49 -2.25
CA SER A 88 9.63 17.70 -3.06
C SER A 88 10.08 17.61 -4.53
N GLY A 89 9.14 17.28 -5.43
CA GLY A 89 9.31 17.56 -6.85
C GLY A 89 8.42 16.74 -7.77
N VAL A 90 7.11 17.04 -7.78
CA VAL A 90 6.13 16.72 -8.84
C VAL A 90 6.48 15.48 -9.68
N ALA A 91 6.21 14.29 -9.15
CA ALA A 91 6.22 13.07 -9.95
C ALA A 91 4.79 12.70 -10.32
N ILE A 92 4.19 13.45 -11.26
CA ILE A 92 3.14 12.87 -12.11
C ILE A 92 3.85 11.82 -12.97
N ARG A 93 4.05 10.61 -12.44
CA ARG A 93 4.53 9.47 -13.21
C ARG A 93 3.33 8.80 -13.87
N THR A 94 2.91 9.42 -14.97
CA THR A 94 2.10 8.80 -16.00
C THR A 94 2.84 7.56 -16.53
N ARG A 95 2.23 6.38 -16.33
CA ARG A 95 2.50 5.09 -16.99
C ARG A 95 3.95 4.57 -16.96
N LEU A 96 4.23 3.68 -16.02
CA LEU A 96 5.12 2.53 -16.27
C LEU A 96 4.47 1.28 -15.69
N ALA A 97 3.63 0.68 -16.54
CA ALA A 97 3.06 -0.64 -16.32
C ALA A 97 4.19 -1.67 -16.29
N LEU A 98 4.58 -2.09 -15.08
CA LEU A 98 5.25 -3.38 -14.88
C LEU A 98 4.20 -4.33 -14.30
N VAL A 99 3.25 -4.70 -15.16
CA VAL A 99 2.25 -5.74 -14.88
C VAL A 99 3.00 -7.07 -14.80
N LYS A 100 3.31 -7.52 -13.59
CA LYS A 100 3.57 -8.95 -13.35
C LYS A 100 2.24 -9.69 -13.41
N PRO A 101 2.05 -10.66 -14.31
CA PRO A 101 0.82 -11.43 -14.38
C PRO A 101 0.82 -12.55 -13.35
N ARG A 102 -0.12 -12.55 -12.38
CA ARG A 102 -0.63 -13.79 -11.75
C ARG A 102 -1.86 -13.56 -10.84
N SER A 103 -3.05 -13.49 -11.44
CA SER A 103 -4.08 -14.55 -11.31
C SER A 103 -5.47 -14.03 -11.71
N PRO A 104 -6.20 -14.76 -12.57
CA PRO A 104 -7.50 -14.37 -13.10
C PRO A 104 -8.63 -14.77 -12.13
N ARG A 105 -9.35 -13.79 -11.57
CA ARG A 105 -10.79 -13.92 -11.24
C ARG A 105 -11.37 -12.60 -10.74
N GLN A 106 -11.86 -11.83 -11.72
CA GLN A 106 -13.15 -11.13 -11.76
C GLN A 106 -13.78 -10.72 -10.42
N GLU A 107 -13.89 -9.41 -10.18
CA GLU A 107 -15.03 -8.57 -10.59
C GLU A 107 -16.32 -8.97 -9.87
N ARG A 108 -16.64 -8.20 -8.82
CA ARG A 108 -17.96 -7.85 -8.24
C ARG A 108 -17.65 -7.37 -6.82
N TYR A 109 -17.88 -6.13 -6.41
CA TYR A 109 -18.97 -5.22 -6.72
C TYR A 109 -18.57 -3.84 -6.16
N ILE A 110 -18.31 -2.84 -7.00
CA ILE A 110 -18.34 -1.43 -6.59
C ILE A 110 -19.33 -0.71 -7.51
N GLN A 111 -20.58 -1.14 -7.42
CA GLN A 111 -21.72 -0.28 -7.74
C GLN A 111 -22.37 0.04 -6.41
N SER A 112 -22.02 1.17 -5.78
CA SER A 112 -22.87 1.86 -4.79
C SER A 112 -22.23 3.15 -4.28
N ILE A 113 -21.67 4.01 -5.14
CA ILE A 113 -21.49 5.43 -4.76
C ILE A 113 -21.69 6.33 -5.97
N GLN A 114 -22.91 6.34 -6.50
CA GLN A 114 -23.45 7.48 -7.24
C GLN A 114 -24.95 7.55 -6.99
N ARG A 115 -25.32 8.30 -5.95
CA ARG A 115 -26.48 9.21 -5.92
C ARG A 115 -26.45 9.93 -4.57
N LEU A 116 -25.75 11.07 -4.55
CA LEU A 116 -26.37 12.23 -3.93
C LEU A 116 -27.37 12.73 -4.96
N ASP A 117 -28.65 12.60 -4.63
CA ASP A 117 -29.64 13.63 -4.93
C ASP A 117 -30.14 14.12 -3.55
#